data_AF-A0AA41MHN9-F1
#
_entry.id   AF-A0AA41MHN9-F1
#
_cell.length_a   1.000
_cell.length_b   1.000
_cell.length_c   1.000
_cell.angle_alpha   90.00
_cell.angle_beta   90.00
_cell.angle_gamma   90.00
#
_symmetry.space_group_name_H-M   'P 1'
#
loop_
_entity.id
_entity.type
_entity.pdbx_description
1 polymer ?
#
loop_
_entity_poly.entity_id
_entity_poly.type
_entity_poly.pdbx_seq_one_letter_code
_entity_poly.pdbx_strand_id
1 'polypeptide(L)'
;MYFLLANLSFVEFCLSSVTTPKLTTDLLKDKKTISFGGCMSQILCVHFFGGGEMVLLVTMAYDRYVAICKPLHYSSIMDRQKCI
;
A
#
# COMPACT_ATOMS: atom_id res chain seq x y z
N MET A 1 -4.88 0.73 -14.63
CA MET A 1 -4.98 -0.49 -13.79
C MET A 1 -3.66 -1.19 -13.43
N TYR A 2 -2.85 -1.76 -14.36
CA TYR A 2 -1.60 -2.48 -14.00
C TYR A 2 -0.57 -1.61 -13.23
N PHE A 3 -0.53 -0.32 -13.53
CA PHE A 3 0.30 0.64 -12.80
C PHE A 3 -0.11 0.75 -11.32
N LEU A 4 -1.42 0.82 -11.02
CA LEU A 4 -1.93 0.83 -9.64
C LEU A 4 -1.57 -0.46 -8.90
N LEU A 5 -1.68 -1.62 -9.57
CA LEU A 5 -1.23 -2.90 -9.02
C LEU A 5 0.27 -2.94 -8.72
N ALA A 6 1.11 -2.39 -9.61
CA ALA A 6 2.55 -2.30 -9.36
C ALA A 6 2.84 -1.44 -8.12
N ASN A 7 2.17 -0.29 -7.97
CA ASN A 7 2.29 0.56 -6.78
C ASN A 7 1.78 -0.16 -5.52
N LEU A 8 0.66 -0.88 -5.60
CA LEU A 8 0.13 -1.68 -4.49
C LEU A 8 1.14 -2.73 -4.04
N SER A 9 1.70 -3.49 -4.98
CA SER A 9 2.72 -4.51 -4.68
C SER A 9 3.99 -3.91 -4.07
N PHE A 10 4.37 -2.71 -4.48
CA PHE A 10 5.51 -1.99 -3.90
C PHE A 10 5.23 -1.59 -2.45
N VAL A 11 4.02 -1.08 -2.17
CA VAL A 11 3.58 -0.72 -0.80
C VAL A 11 3.51 -1.95 0.10
N GLU A 12 2.95 -3.07 -0.37
CA GLU A 12 2.91 -4.34 0.37
C GLU A 12 4.32 -4.88 0.66
N PHE A 13 5.23 -4.77 -0.30
CA PHE A 13 6.63 -5.16 -0.13
C PHE A 13 7.32 -4.31 0.94
N CYS A 14 7.14 -3.00 0.91
CA CYS A 14 7.66 -2.08 1.94
C CYS A 14 7.09 -2.41 3.33
N LEU A 15 5.77 -2.62 3.43
CA LEU A 15 5.12 -2.97 4.70
C LEU A 15 5.65 -4.30 5.27
N SER A 16 5.81 -5.31 4.41
CA SER A 16 6.37 -6.61 4.80
C SER A 16 7.83 -6.49 5.22
N SER A 17 8.63 -5.68 4.52
CA SER A 17 10.04 -5.43 4.85
C SER A 17 10.21 -4.71 6.18
N VAL A 18 9.26 -3.87 6.61
CA VAL A 18 9.28 -3.22 7.94
C VAL A 18 8.81 -4.18 9.04
N THR A 19 7.79 -4.99 8.77
CA THR A 19 7.12 -5.82 9.78
C THR A 19 7.86 -7.14 10.05
N THR A 20 8.37 -7.79 9.00
CA THR A 20 9.07 -9.08 9.08
C THR A 20 10.32 -9.04 9.96
N PRO A 21 11.31 -8.15 9.76
CA PRO A 21 12.51 -8.13 10.61
C PRO A 21 12.15 -7.82 12.07
N LYS A 22 11.13 -7.00 12.30
CA LYS A 22 10.64 -6.72 13.65
C LYS A 22 10.08 -7.98 14.31
N LEU A 23 9.18 -8.68 13.63
CA LEU A 23 8.61 -9.95 14.09
C LEU A 23 9.71 -11.00 14.35
N THR A 24 10.66 -11.15 13.43
CA THR A 24 11.78 -12.09 13.58
C THR A 24 12.67 -11.73 14.77
N THR A 25 13.00 -10.45 14.96
CA THR A 25 13.79 -10.01 16.14
C THR A 25 13.03 -10.18 17.45
N ASP A 26 11.70 -10.04 17.43
CA ASP A 26 10.84 -10.18 18.60
C ASP A 26 10.66 -11.65 19.01
N LEU A 27 10.73 -12.58 18.05
CA LEU A 27 10.73 -14.03 18.29
C LEU A 27 12.09 -14.55 18.77
N LEU A 28 13.20 -13.94 18.32
CA LEU A 28 14.56 -14.33 18.69
C LEU A 28 15.03 -13.77 20.04
N LYS A 29 14.39 -12.72 20.55
CA LYS A 29 14.74 -12.12 21.85
C LYS A 29 13.67 -12.43 22.91
N ASP A 30 14.08 -13.11 23.99
CA ASP A 30 13.25 -13.30 25.19
C ASP A 30 12.82 -11.97 25.85
N LYS A 31 13.56 -10.88 25.61
CA LYS A 31 13.21 -9.51 26.04
C LYS A 31 12.94 -8.59 24.86
N LYS A 32 11.65 -8.29 24.66
CA LYS A 32 11.12 -7.32 23.71
C LYS A 32 11.52 -5.89 24.08
N THR A 33 12.76 -5.52 23.78
CA THR A 33 13.31 -4.21 24.10
C THR A 33 13.51 -3.44 22.81
N ILE A 34 12.60 -2.51 22.54
CA ILE A 34 12.72 -1.56 21.46
C ILE A 34 13.02 -0.17 22.01
N SER A 35 13.92 0.55 21.33
CA SER A 35 14.11 1.98 21.58
C SER A 35 12.84 2.76 21.28
N PHE A 36 12.51 3.75 22.09
CA PHE A 36 11.36 4.63 21.88
C PHE A 36 11.33 5.22 20.46
N GLY A 37 12.48 5.64 19.92
CA GLY A 37 12.58 6.13 18.54
C GLY A 37 12.26 5.08 17.47
N GLY A 38 12.66 3.82 17.69
CA GLY A 38 12.34 2.70 16.79
C GLY A 38 10.88 2.25 16.87
N CYS A 39 10.21 2.50 18.00
CA CYS A 39 8.76 2.31 18.12
C CYS A 39 8.02 3.37 17.31
N MET A 40 8.39 4.64 17.50
CA MET A 40 7.77 5.77 16.80
C MET A 40 7.94 5.66 15.28
N SER A 41 9.14 5.31 14.80
CA SER A 41 9.39 5.15 13.37
C SER A 41 8.59 3.99 12.76
N GLN A 42 8.42 2.87 13.49
CA GLN A 42 7.60 1.77 12.98
C GLN A 42 6.12 2.16 12.88
N ILE A 43 5.56 2.81 13.90
CA ILE A 43 4.16 3.25 13.89
C ILE A 43 3.92 4.20 12.71
N LEU A 44 4.81 5.18 12.51
CA LEU A 44 4.73 6.11 11.38
C LEU A 44 4.80 5.39 10.03
N CYS A 45 5.76 4.48 9.84
CA CYS A 45 5.88 3.71 8.61
C CYS A 45 4.61 2.87 8.34
N VAL A 46 4.14 2.11 9.33
CA VAL A 46 2.95 1.26 9.17
C VAL A 46 1.72 2.09 8.84
N HIS A 47 1.52 3.23 9.51
CA HIS A 47 0.39 4.11 9.19
C HIS A 47 0.50 4.75 7.81
N PHE A 48 1.69 5.18 7.41
CA PHE A 48 1.89 5.80 6.11
C PHE A 48 1.67 4.80 4.96
N PHE A 49 2.28 3.61 5.04
CA PHE A 49 2.11 2.58 4.03
C PHE A 49 0.68 2.02 4.02
N GLY A 50 0.08 1.77 5.20
CA GLY A 50 -1.31 1.32 5.29
C GLY A 50 -2.31 2.37 4.77
N GLY A 51 -2.07 3.67 5.04
CA GLY A 51 -2.86 4.75 4.47
C GLY A 51 -2.75 4.82 2.94
N GLY A 52 -1.53 4.68 2.41
CA GLY A 52 -1.28 4.63 0.96
C GLY A 52 -1.96 3.44 0.28
N GLU A 53 -1.91 2.26 0.90
CA GLU A 53 -2.60 1.06 0.43
C GLU A 53 -4.10 1.28 0.32
N MET A 54 -4.74 1.85 1.36
CA MET A 54 -6.18 2.15 1.35
C MET A 54 -6.57 3.10 0.22
N VAL A 55 -5.78 4.15 -0.01
CA VAL A 55 -6.03 5.11 -1.10
C VAL A 55 -5.90 4.43 -2.47
N LEU A 56 -4.90 3.56 -2.66
CA LEU A 56 -4.71 2.81 -3.90
C LEU A 56 -5.89 1.85 -4.15
N LEU A 57 -6.34 1.12 -3.12
CA LEU A 57 -7.48 0.21 -3.20
C LEU A 57 -8.78 0.95 -3.55
N VAL A 58 -9.04 2.09 -2.91
CA VAL A 58 -10.20 2.93 -3.22
C VAL A 58 -10.14 3.44 -4.65
N THR A 59 -8.96 3.87 -5.11
CA THR A 59 -8.77 4.33 -6.50
C THR A 59 -9.03 3.21 -7.50
N MET A 60 -8.53 1.99 -7.24
CA MET A 60 -8.80 0.83 -8.08
C MET A 60 -10.28 0.44 -8.09
N ALA A 61 -10.97 0.53 -6.95
CA ALA A 61 -12.41 0.29 -6.86
C ALA A 61 -13.21 1.34 -7.63
N TYR A 62 -12.80 2.61 -7.55
CA TYR A 62 -13.40 3.71 -8.29
C TYR A 62 -13.22 3.55 -9.80
N ASP A 63 -12.00 3.23 -10.25
CA ASP A 63 -11.67 2.93 -11.65
C ASP A 63 -12.59 1.82 -12.21
N ARG A 64 -12.79 0.74 -11.43
CA ARG A 64 -13.71 -0.36 -11.78
C ARG A 64 -15.18 0.06 -11.80
N TYR A 65 -15.60 0.90 -10.86
CA TYR A 65 -16.96 1.45 -10.85
C TYR A 65 -17.24 2.29 -12.11
N VAL A 66 -16.32 3.18 -12.48
CA VAL A 66 -16.45 4.03 -13.69
C VAL A 66 -16.46 3.18 -14.96
N ALA A 67 -15.63 2.12 -15.02
CA ALA A 67 -15.62 1.18 -16.14
C ALA A 67 -16.98 0.51 -16.36
N ILE A 68 -17.70 0.18 -15.29
CA ILE A 68 -19.04 -0.45 -15.35
C ILE A 68 -20.11 0.59 -15.70
N CYS A 69 -20.08 1.76 -15.08
CA CYS A 69 -21.11 2.78 -15.26
C CYS A 69 -21.03 3.52 -16.61
N LYS A 70 -19.84 3.58 -17.24
CA LYS A 70 -19.59 4.33 -18.49
C LYS A 70 -18.62 3.63 -19.45
N PRO A 71 -18.94 2.42 -19.96
CA PRO A 71 -18.00 1.60 -20.73
C PRO A 71 -17.49 2.24 -22.03
N LEU A 72 -18.34 3.00 -22.74
CA LEU A 72 -17.98 3.66 -24.01
C LEU A 72 -17.07 4.89 -23.84
N HIS A 73 -17.07 5.51 -22.66
CA HIS A 73 -16.27 6.69 -22.36
C HIS A 73 -14.99 6.34 -21.58
N TYR A 74 -14.99 5.17 -20.93
CA TYR A 74 -13.88 4.66 -20.15
C TYR A 74 -12.64 4.35 -21.01
N SER A 75 -12.80 3.75 -22.18
CA SER A 75 -11.68 3.49 -23.11
C SER A 75 -11.02 4.75 -23.67
N SER A 76 -11.76 5.88 -23.71
CA SER A 76 -11.23 7.18 -24.14
C SER A 76 -10.60 7.98 -23.00
N ILE A 77 -11.01 7.76 -21.75
CA ILE A 77 -10.45 8.43 -20.56
C ILE A 77 -9.22 7.69 -20.04
N MET A 78 -9.19 6.36 -20.15
CA MET A 78 -8.12 5.51 -19.63
C MET A 78 -6.85 5.64 -20.50
N ASP A 79 -6.17 6.78 -20.32
CA ASP A 79 -4.88 7.06 -20.91
C ASP A 79 -3.79 6.28 -20.14
N ARG A 80 -2.95 5.57 -20.90
CA ARG A 80 -1.85 4.76 -20.37
C ARG A 80 -0.84 5.57 -19.54
N GLN A 81 -0.80 6.89 -19.73
CA GLN A 81 0.05 7.83 -18.99
C GLN A 81 -0.66 8.58 -17.85
N LYS A 82 -1.98 8.80 -17.91
CA LYS A 82 -2.67 9.69 -16.96
C LYS A 82 -3.58 9.03 -15.92
N CYS A 83 -3.83 7.70 -15.98
CA CYS A 83 -4.47 6.91 -14.91
C CYS A 83 -5.45 7.69 -14.01
N ILE A 84 -6.59 8.10 -14.58
CA ILE A 84 -7.78 8.49 -13.80
C ILE A 84 -8.77 7.34 -13.89
#